data_AF-A0A661UXK6-F1
#
_entry.id   AF-A0A661UXK6-F1
#
_cell.length_a   1.000
_cell.length_b   1.000
_cell.length_c   1.000
_cell.angle_alpha   90.00
_cell.angle_beta   90.00
_cell.angle_gamma   90.00
#
_symmetry.space_group_name_H-M   'P 1'
#
loop_
_entity.id
_entity.type
_entity.pdbx_description
1 polymer ?
#
loop_
_entity_poly.entity_id
_entity_poly.type
_entity_poly.pdbx_seq_one_letter_code
_entity_poly.pdbx_strand_id
1 'polypeptide(L)'
;MTAAPDSPRWSTIRIASIVAAAVVIAAAFMPWVKADLEAFTLSVNGMDRDGPFTVALGAAIIAATVAPVYTGLSSRQSFTAVAVFGGLIALIGFLTWIDVEGAVNVDGEGVTGLPFVSVSPQAGLVITTVAGIVAGTLGLAGVRFDAPPPEQGG
;
A
#
# COMPACT_ATOMS: atom_id res chain seq x y z
N MET A 1 -21.38 -2.27 27.34
CA MET A 1 -19.98 -2.63 27.07
C MET A 1 -19.21 -1.33 26.90
N THR A 2 -18.52 -0.88 27.93
CA THR A 2 -17.68 0.33 27.88
C THR A 2 -16.39 -0.02 27.14
N ALA A 3 -16.12 0.66 26.04
CA ALA A 3 -14.86 0.54 25.32
C ALA A 3 -13.72 0.77 26.33
N ALA A 4 -12.85 -0.23 26.49
CA ALA A 4 -11.64 -0.06 27.29
C ALA A 4 -10.83 1.10 26.69
N PRO A 5 -10.25 1.99 27.53
CA PRO A 5 -9.45 3.10 27.03
C PRO A 5 -8.34 2.55 26.12
N ASP A 6 -8.20 3.14 24.93
CA ASP A 6 -7.17 2.78 23.96
C ASP A 6 -5.82 2.72 24.68
N SER A 7 -5.30 1.51 24.88
CA SER A 7 -3.94 1.36 25.40
C SER A 7 -2.98 2.16 24.49
N PRO A 8 -1.89 2.74 25.01
CA PRO A 8 -0.95 3.53 24.20
C PRO A 8 -0.50 2.82 22.91
N ARG A 9 -0.45 1.48 22.94
CA ARG A 9 -0.11 0.62 21.80
C ARG A 9 -1.14 0.72 20.66
N TRP A 10 -2.43 0.79 20.97
CA TRP A 10 -3.49 0.94 19.97
C TRP A 10 -3.40 2.26 19.25
N SER A 11 -3.19 3.35 19.99
CA SER A 11 -2.99 4.68 19.41
C SER A 11 -1.77 4.71 18.49
N THR A 12 -0.65 4.10 18.90
CA THR A 12 0.55 4.00 18.05
C THR A 12 0.29 3.24 16.75
N ILE A 13 -0.38 2.07 16.78
CA ILE A 13 -0.68 1.30 15.58
C ILE A 13 -1.61 2.07 14.64
N ARG A 14 -2.66 2.72 15.18
CA ARG A 14 -3.56 3.55 14.36
C ARG A 14 -2.82 4.69 13.67
N ILE A 15 -2.02 5.44 14.41
CA ILE A 15 -1.22 6.55 13.86
C ILE A 15 -0.28 6.03 12.79
N ALA A 16 0.45 4.93 13.05
CA ALA A 16 1.36 4.34 12.09
C ALA A 16 0.64 3.88 10.81
N SER A 17 -0.56 3.29 10.92
CA SER A 17 -1.38 2.89 9.77
C SER A 17 -1.82 4.09 8.93
N ILE A 18 -2.21 5.20 9.57
CA ILE A 18 -2.57 6.44 8.88
C ILE A 18 -1.36 7.04 8.16
N VAL A 19 -0.20 7.07 8.82
CA VAL A 19 1.04 7.56 8.20
C VAL A 19 1.42 6.69 7.00
N ALA A 20 1.37 5.36 7.13
CA ALA A 20 1.64 4.45 6.02
C ALA A 20 0.68 4.69 4.84
N ALA A 21 -0.61 4.88 5.11
CA ALA A 21 -1.59 5.20 4.08
C ALA A 21 -1.32 6.56 3.41
N ALA A 22 -0.95 7.59 4.17
CA ALA A 22 -0.57 8.89 3.61
C ALA A 22 0.66 8.79 2.71
N VAL A 23 1.64 7.97 3.08
CA VAL A 23 2.82 7.69 2.25
C VAL A 23 2.43 6.99 0.95
N VAL A 24 1.53 5.99 0.99
CA VAL A 24 1.01 5.35 -0.23
C VAL A 24 0.34 6.38 -1.15
N ILE A 25 -0.52 7.23 -0.60
CA ILE A 25 -1.21 8.25 -1.38
C ILE A 25 -0.20 9.21 -2.02
N ALA A 26 0.80 9.68 -1.27
CA ALA A 26 1.85 10.54 -1.82
C ALA A 26 2.66 9.83 -2.92
N ALA A 27 2.99 8.56 -2.72
CA ALA A 27 3.76 7.76 -3.67
C ALA A 27 3.01 7.50 -4.98
N ALA A 28 1.68 7.52 -4.99
CA ALA A 28 0.88 7.42 -6.22
C ALA A 28 1.09 8.61 -7.17
N PHE A 29 1.45 9.80 -6.65
CA PHE A 29 1.77 10.97 -7.47
C PHE A 29 3.23 11.03 -7.91
N MET A 30 4.07 10.12 -7.42
CA MET A 30 5.47 10.05 -7.81
C MET A 30 5.63 9.23 -9.10
N PRO A 31 6.76 9.41 -9.82
CA PRO A 31 7.15 8.51 -10.90
C PRO A 31 7.18 7.06 -10.43
N TRP A 32 6.49 6.18 -11.15
CA TRP A 32 6.49 4.74 -10.91
C TRP A 32 7.38 4.01 -11.91
N VAL A 33 7.36 4.46 -13.16
CA VAL A 33 8.12 3.84 -14.24
C VAL A 33 8.77 4.93 -15.08
N LYS A 34 10.03 4.73 -15.42
CA LYS A 34 10.77 5.56 -16.39
C LYS A 34 11.16 4.68 -17.57
N ALA A 35 10.90 5.15 -18.77
CA ALA A 35 11.33 4.53 -20.02
C ALA A 35 12.25 5.51 -20.76
N ASP A 36 13.47 5.10 -21.03
CA ASP A 36 14.41 5.84 -21.85
C ASP A 36 14.35 5.31 -23.29
N LEU A 37 13.97 6.19 -24.21
CA LEU A 37 13.98 5.97 -25.66
C LEU A 37 15.19 6.70 -26.26
N GLU A 38 15.59 6.30 -27.46
CA GLU A 38 16.80 6.82 -28.12
C GLU A 38 16.80 8.35 -28.26
N ALA A 39 15.63 8.98 -28.43
CA ALA A 39 15.49 10.41 -28.63
C ALA A 39 14.91 11.19 -27.42
N PHE A 40 14.29 10.52 -26.44
CA PHE A 40 13.65 11.18 -25.30
C PHE A 40 13.38 10.23 -24.13
N THR A 41 13.19 10.80 -22.95
CA THR A 41 12.78 10.09 -21.74
C THR A 41 11.28 10.26 -21.50
N LEU A 42 10.58 9.16 -21.25
CA LEU A 42 9.21 9.14 -20.73
C LEU A 42 9.20 8.73 -19.25
N SER A 43 8.43 9.44 -18.45
CA SER A 43 8.14 9.09 -17.06
C SER A 43 6.64 8.96 -16.91
N VAL A 44 6.20 7.88 -16.28
CA VAL A 44 4.80 7.60 -15.99
C VAL A 44 4.63 7.59 -14.47
N ASN A 45 3.66 8.38 -14.01
CA ASN A 45 3.34 8.51 -12.60
C ASN A 45 2.46 7.34 -12.18
N GLY A 46 2.34 7.07 -10.88
CA GLY A 46 1.32 6.12 -10.42
C GLY A 46 -0.08 6.50 -10.90
N MET A 47 -0.43 7.79 -10.81
CA MET A 47 -1.75 8.31 -11.19
C MET A 47 -2.18 8.04 -12.64
N ASP A 48 -1.23 7.78 -13.54
CA ASP A 48 -1.52 7.48 -14.95
C ASP A 48 -1.91 6.00 -15.17
N ARG A 49 -1.77 5.15 -14.14
CA ARG A 49 -2.10 3.72 -14.16
C ARG A 49 -2.90 3.31 -12.93
N ASP A 50 -2.35 2.46 -12.06
CA ASP A 50 -3.02 1.91 -10.88
C ASP A 50 -3.01 2.86 -9.66
N GLY A 51 -2.41 4.04 -9.81
CA GLY A 51 -2.35 5.09 -8.79
C GLY A 51 -3.71 5.44 -8.18
N PRO A 52 -4.77 5.70 -8.96
CA PRO A 52 -6.09 5.99 -8.41
C PRO A 52 -6.63 4.86 -7.52
N PHE A 53 -6.36 3.59 -7.88
CA PHE A 53 -6.72 2.44 -7.04
C PHE A 53 -5.90 2.40 -5.76
N THR A 54 -4.57 2.64 -5.82
CA THR A 54 -3.74 2.70 -4.61
C THR A 54 -4.11 3.85 -3.68
N VAL A 55 -4.53 5.01 -4.23
CA VAL A 55 -5.06 6.13 -3.45
C VAL A 55 -6.37 5.75 -2.77
N ALA A 56 -7.30 5.10 -3.50
CA ALA A 56 -8.55 4.63 -2.92
C ALA A 56 -8.32 3.61 -1.80
N LEU A 57 -7.37 2.67 -1.96
CA LEU A 57 -6.98 1.73 -0.92
C LEU A 57 -6.32 2.41 0.28
N GLY A 58 -5.47 3.41 0.06
CA GLY A 58 -4.90 4.24 1.12
C GLY A 58 -5.98 4.99 1.91
N ALA A 59 -6.94 5.60 1.22
CA ALA A 59 -8.10 6.22 1.86
C ALA A 59 -8.95 5.19 2.64
N ALA A 60 -9.11 3.99 2.11
CA ALA A 60 -9.82 2.90 2.79
C ALA A 60 -9.10 2.45 4.07
N ILE A 61 -7.76 2.45 4.11
CA ILE A 61 -6.99 2.21 5.35
C ILE A 61 -7.27 3.28 6.39
N ILE A 62 -7.27 4.56 6.00
CA ILE A 62 -7.58 5.67 6.91
C ILE A 62 -9.00 5.51 7.46
N ALA A 63 -9.98 5.26 6.58
CA ALA A 63 -11.36 5.03 6.96
C ALA A 63 -11.50 3.83 7.92
N ALA A 64 -10.88 2.70 7.60
CA ALA A 64 -10.90 1.50 8.45
C ALA A 64 -10.26 1.75 9.83
N THR A 65 -9.22 2.58 9.89
CA THR A 65 -8.51 2.93 11.12
C THR A 65 -9.33 3.87 12.01
N VAL A 66 -10.09 4.79 11.41
CA VAL A 66 -10.84 5.82 12.14
C VAL A 66 -12.27 5.37 12.47
N ALA A 67 -12.91 4.54 11.63
CA ALA A 67 -14.30 4.13 11.78
C ALA A 67 -14.68 3.57 13.18
N PRO A 68 -13.89 2.69 13.83
CA PRO A 68 -14.22 2.16 15.16
C PRO A 68 -14.45 3.21 16.22
N VAL A 69 -13.80 4.37 16.11
CA VAL A 69 -13.91 5.48 17.06
C VAL A 69 -15.31 6.08 17.05
N TYR A 70 -16.00 6.03 15.89
CA TYR A 70 -17.29 6.70 15.69
C TYR A 70 -18.48 5.75 15.57
N THR A 71 -18.25 4.51 15.13
CA THR A 71 -19.34 3.59 14.76
C THR A 71 -19.49 2.39 15.72
N GLY A 72 -18.58 2.22 16.68
CA GLY A 72 -18.57 1.05 17.57
C GLY A 72 -18.20 -0.26 16.87
N LEU A 73 -17.65 -0.19 15.65
CA LEU A 73 -17.07 -1.32 14.94
C LEU A 73 -15.97 -1.99 15.77
N SER A 74 -15.87 -3.32 15.71
CA SER A 74 -14.82 -4.07 16.40
C SER A 74 -13.44 -3.68 15.87
N SER A 75 -12.50 -3.38 16.77
CA SER A 75 -11.11 -3.09 16.44
C SER A 75 -10.50 -4.18 15.55
N ARG A 76 -10.74 -5.46 15.86
CA ARG A 76 -10.29 -6.59 15.03
C ARG A 76 -10.75 -6.52 13.58
N GLN A 77 -12.01 -6.19 13.32
CA GLN A 77 -12.53 -6.09 11.95
C GLN A 77 -11.84 -4.96 11.18
N SER A 78 -11.66 -3.83 11.84
CA SER A 78 -10.93 -2.69 11.27
C SER A 78 -9.47 -3.01 10.95
N PHE A 79 -8.75 -3.62 11.88
CA PHE A 79 -7.35 -4.00 11.62
C PHE A 79 -7.21 -5.12 10.59
N THR A 80 -8.21 -6.00 10.48
CA THR A 80 -8.28 -6.98 9.38
C THR A 80 -8.42 -6.27 8.03
N ALA A 81 -9.30 -5.26 7.94
CA ALA A 81 -9.45 -4.46 6.72
C ALA A 81 -8.14 -3.72 6.37
N VAL A 82 -7.46 -3.12 7.36
CA VAL A 82 -6.13 -2.51 7.16
C VAL A 82 -5.12 -3.52 6.62
N ALA A 83 -5.08 -4.74 7.18
CA ALA A 83 -4.19 -5.79 6.72
C ALA A 83 -4.45 -6.16 5.25
N VAL A 84 -5.72 -6.31 4.89
CA VAL A 84 -6.16 -6.65 3.52
C VAL A 84 -5.80 -5.53 2.55
N PHE A 85 -6.17 -4.29 2.85
CA PHE A 85 -5.88 -3.17 1.94
C PHE A 85 -4.38 -2.91 1.80
N GLY A 86 -3.60 -3.00 2.89
CA GLY A 86 -2.14 -2.91 2.83
C GLY A 86 -1.54 -4.03 1.97
N GLY A 87 -2.02 -5.26 2.13
CA GLY A 87 -1.62 -6.40 1.30
C GLY A 87 -1.95 -6.21 -0.18
N LEU A 88 -3.12 -5.67 -0.51
CA LEU A 88 -3.50 -5.35 -1.89
C LEU A 88 -2.62 -4.27 -2.50
N ILE A 89 -2.28 -3.21 -1.75
CA ILE A 89 -1.35 -2.17 -2.21
C ILE A 89 0.04 -2.78 -2.50
N ALA A 90 0.54 -3.63 -1.60
CA ALA A 90 1.81 -4.32 -1.79
C ALA A 90 1.77 -5.23 -3.04
N LEU A 91 0.67 -5.94 -3.24
CA LEU A 91 0.48 -6.81 -4.40
C LEU A 91 0.45 -6.00 -5.70
N ILE A 92 -0.25 -4.88 -5.76
CA ILE A 92 -0.26 -3.99 -6.93
C ILE A 92 1.17 -3.53 -7.24
N GLY A 93 1.89 -3.02 -6.23
CA GLY A 93 3.27 -2.57 -6.43
C GLY A 93 4.20 -3.68 -6.95
N PHE A 94 4.02 -4.91 -6.45
CA PHE A 94 4.80 -6.07 -6.89
C PHE A 94 4.44 -6.54 -8.31
N LEU A 95 3.16 -6.58 -8.67
CA LEU A 95 2.72 -6.95 -10.01
C LEU A 95 3.20 -5.91 -11.04
N THR A 96 3.08 -4.62 -10.75
CA THR A 96 3.62 -3.57 -11.62
C THR A 96 5.14 -3.68 -11.77
N TRP A 97 5.86 -4.12 -10.73
CA TRP A 97 7.30 -4.38 -10.83
C TRP A 97 7.62 -5.50 -11.81
N ILE A 98 6.90 -6.63 -11.72
CA ILE A 98 7.06 -7.76 -12.65
C ILE A 98 6.75 -7.32 -14.09
N ASP A 99 5.68 -6.55 -14.29
CA ASP A 99 5.31 -6.05 -15.62
C ASP A 99 6.40 -5.15 -16.22
N VAL A 100 7.05 -4.31 -15.41
CA VAL A 100 8.18 -3.48 -15.84
C VAL A 100 9.37 -4.34 -16.25
N GLU A 101 9.74 -5.35 -15.46
CA GLU A 101 10.84 -6.26 -15.80
C GLU A 101 10.52 -7.11 -17.03
N GLY A 102 9.26 -7.55 -17.18
CA GLY A 102 8.79 -8.28 -18.36
C GLY A 102 8.89 -7.45 -19.63
N ALA A 103 8.48 -6.17 -19.56
CA ALA A 103 8.56 -5.25 -20.70
C ALA A 103 10.01 -4.98 -21.17
N VAL A 104 11.00 -5.02 -20.27
CA VAL A 104 12.42 -4.91 -20.63
C VAL A 104 12.92 -6.15 -21.38
N ASN A 105 12.37 -7.33 -21.07
CA ASN A 105 12.90 -8.61 -21.55
C ASN A 105 12.23 -9.14 -22.82
N VAL A 106 11.02 -8.70 -23.15
CA VAL A 106 10.20 -9.35 -24.20
C VAL A 106 10.15 -8.56 -25.50
N ASP A 107 10.03 -7.23 -25.46
CA ASP A 107 9.67 -6.46 -26.66
C ASP A 107 10.58 -5.25 -26.89
N GLY A 108 11.81 -5.48 -27.38
CA GLY A 108 12.70 -4.40 -27.84
C GLY A 108 12.13 -3.47 -28.92
N GLU A 109 10.86 -3.64 -29.32
CA GLU A 109 10.09 -2.76 -30.19
C GLU A 109 9.11 -1.93 -29.34
N GLY A 110 9.38 -0.62 -29.19
CA GLY A 110 8.47 0.26 -28.49
C GLY A 110 7.16 0.51 -29.21
N VAL A 111 6.16 1.02 -28.47
CA VAL A 111 4.79 1.37 -28.93
C VAL A 111 4.77 2.37 -30.10
N THR A 112 5.93 2.93 -30.49
CA THR A 112 6.10 3.88 -31.60
C THR A 112 7.00 3.35 -32.73
N GLY A 113 7.41 2.09 -32.70
CA GLY A 113 8.42 1.53 -33.63
C GLY A 113 9.85 1.98 -33.33
N LEU A 114 10.06 2.70 -32.23
CA LEU A 114 11.39 3.06 -31.72
C LEU A 114 11.79 2.05 -30.64
N PRO A 115 13.02 1.50 -30.68
CA PRO A 115 13.46 0.53 -29.69
C PRO A 115 13.58 1.20 -28.31
N PHE A 116 13.04 0.54 -27.28
CA PHE A 116 13.28 0.97 -25.91
C PHE A 116 14.76 0.71 -25.57
N VAL A 117 15.44 1.72 -25.05
CA VAL A 117 16.84 1.57 -24.60
C VAL A 117 16.88 0.98 -23.20
N SER A 118 15.95 1.41 -22.33
CA SER A 118 15.74 0.80 -21.02
C SER A 118 14.39 1.20 -20.41
N VAL A 119 13.83 0.34 -19.57
CA VAL A 119 12.71 0.66 -18.69
C VAL A 119 13.11 0.31 -17.26
N SER A 120 12.86 1.21 -16.31
CA SER A 120 13.24 1.01 -14.91
C SER A 120 12.13 1.41 -13.94
N PRO A 121 11.92 0.62 -12.87
CA PRO A 121 11.02 1.01 -11.79
C PRO A 121 11.61 2.20 -11.03
N GLN A 122 10.74 3.09 -10.58
CA GLN A 122 11.11 4.35 -9.92
C GLN A 122 10.71 4.35 -8.44
N ALA A 123 11.18 5.36 -7.71
CA ALA A 123 11.01 5.46 -6.27
C ALA A 123 9.53 5.40 -5.83
N GLY A 124 8.60 5.97 -6.59
CA GLY A 124 7.18 5.93 -6.27
C GLY A 124 6.64 4.50 -6.16
N LEU A 125 7.08 3.60 -7.04
CA LEU A 125 6.68 2.20 -7.03
C LEU A 125 7.26 1.44 -5.83
N VAL A 126 8.55 1.67 -5.53
CA VAL A 126 9.22 1.09 -4.35
C VAL A 126 8.52 1.52 -3.07
N ILE A 127 8.28 2.82 -2.92
CA ILE A 127 7.64 3.40 -1.73
C ILE A 127 6.22 2.85 -1.58
N THR A 128 5.45 2.77 -2.67
CA THR A 128 4.09 2.20 -2.67
C THR A 128 4.10 0.76 -2.16
N THR A 129 5.00 -0.06 -2.68
CA THR A 129 5.14 -1.48 -2.30
C THR A 129 5.50 -1.63 -0.82
N VAL A 130 6.54 -0.92 -0.37
CA VAL A 130 7.02 -0.98 1.02
C VAL A 130 5.97 -0.44 1.98
N ALA A 131 5.34 0.68 1.67
CA ALA A 131 4.29 1.26 2.51
C ALA A 131 3.05 0.34 2.58
N GLY A 132 2.71 -0.35 1.49
CA GLY A 132 1.69 -1.41 1.49
C GLY A 132 2.03 -2.54 2.45
N ILE A 133 3.26 -3.06 2.41
CA ILE A 133 3.74 -4.11 3.34
C ILE A 133 3.68 -3.61 4.79
N VAL A 134 4.16 -2.39 5.05
CA VAL A 134 4.10 -1.79 6.39
C VAL A 134 2.65 -1.66 6.87
N ALA A 135 1.74 -1.16 6.04
CA ALA A 135 0.32 -1.08 6.40
C ALA A 135 -0.28 -2.48 6.66
N GLY A 136 0.05 -3.46 5.81
CA GLY A 136 -0.40 -4.85 5.95
C GLY A 136 0.05 -5.47 7.28
N THR A 137 1.33 -5.32 7.61
CA THR A 137 1.92 -5.80 8.87
C THR A 137 1.37 -5.11 10.10
N LEU A 138 1.11 -3.79 10.03
CA LEU A 138 0.44 -3.05 11.11
C LEU A 138 -1.01 -3.53 11.33
N GLY A 139 -1.73 -3.83 10.26
CA GLY A 139 -3.05 -4.46 10.34
C GLY A 139 -2.99 -5.82 11.05
N LEU A 140 -2.06 -6.69 10.66
CA LEU A 140 -1.88 -8.00 11.31
C LEU A 140 -1.49 -7.88 12.79
N ALA A 141 -0.62 -6.92 13.13
CA ALA A 141 -0.26 -6.63 14.51
C ALA A 141 -1.49 -6.19 15.31
N GLY A 142 -2.29 -5.27 14.77
CA GLY A 142 -3.55 -4.83 15.37
C GLY A 142 -4.54 -5.98 15.61
N VAL A 143 -4.68 -6.92 14.66
CA VAL A 143 -5.53 -8.11 14.85
C VAL A 143 -5.04 -8.98 16.01
N ARG A 144 -3.73 -9.17 16.16
CA ARG A 144 -3.17 -10.01 17.23
C ARG A 144 -3.34 -9.41 18.61
N PHE A 145 -3.25 -8.09 18.75
CA PHE A 145 -3.40 -7.43 20.05
C PHE A 145 -4.86 -7.36 20.54
N ASP A 146 -5.85 -7.62 19.66
CA ASP A 146 -7.27 -7.72 20.04
C ASP A 146 -7.67 -9.13 20.49
N ALA A 147 -6.74 -10.10 20.48
CA ALA A 147 -7.05 -11.46 20.93
C ALA A 147 -7.22 -11.47 22.47
N PRO A 148 -8.29 -12.10 23.00
CA PRO A 148 -8.42 -12.29 24.44
C PRO A 148 -7.20 -13.07 24.96
N PRO A 149 -6.70 -12.75 26.16
CA PRO A 149 -5.57 -13.48 26.73
C PRO A 149 -5.90 -14.98 26.77
N PRO A 150 -4.94 -15.87 26.48
CA PRO A 150 -5.17 -17.29 26.58
C PRO A 150 -5.67 -17.59 27.99
N GLU A 151 -6.82 -18.25 28.09
CA GLU A 151 -7.34 -18.73 29.38
C GLU A 151 -6.21 -19.51 30.04
N GLN A 152 -5.68 -18.99 31.15
CA GLN A 152 -4.70 -19.70 31.94
C GLN A 152 -5.44 -20.92 32.50
N GLY A 153 -5.31 -22.06 31.82
CA GLY A 153 -5.92 -23.31 32.24
C GLY A 153 -5.52 -23.61 33.68
N GLY A 154 -6.55 -23.74 34.53
CA GLY A 154 -6.41 -24.15 35.93
C GLY A 154 -6.11 -25.62 36.09
#